data_AF-A0A2E7MJ98-F1
#
_entry.id   AF-A0A2E7MJ98-F1
#
_cell.length_a   1.000
_cell.length_b   1.000
_cell.length_c   1.000
_cell.angle_alpha   90.00
_cell.angle_beta   90.00
_cell.angle_gamma   90.00
#
_symmetry.space_group_name_H-M   'P 1'
#
loop_
_entity.id
_entity.type
_entity.pdbx_description
1 polymer ?
#
loop_
_entity_poly.entity_id
_entity_poly.type
_entity_poly.pdbx_seq_one_letter_code
_entity_poly.pdbx_strand_id
1 'polypeptide(L)'
;FADQRLNGSDEDEKPIPTDLYKYKLPWSLRLAYALNYNNSRRQNEISSHSLMFSGDIDLSPRWSVGVSSGYDFKNKGVTYTQLRFERDLESWRMNFSWIPFSNRSSWNFFIGIRSSILSDLKYDKQRQRDRQL
;
A
#
# COMPACT_ATOMS: atom_id res chain seq x y z
N PHE A 1 69.27 11.17 -17.22
CA PHE A 1 68.77 9.94 -17.86
C PHE A 1 68.45 8.94 -16.75
N ALA A 2 67.17 8.51 -16.63
CA ALA A 2 66.62 7.38 -15.82
C ALA A 2 66.83 7.42 -14.28
N ASP A 3 65.97 7.01 -13.34
CA ASP A 3 64.72 6.21 -13.24
C ASP A 3 63.91 6.77 -12.04
N GLN A 4 62.59 7.03 -12.10
CA GLN A 4 61.44 6.12 -11.94
C GLN A 4 61.38 5.33 -10.61
N ARG A 5 60.35 5.62 -9.78
CA ARG A 5 59.48 4.72 -8.97
C ARG A 5 58.82 5.55 -7.84
N LEU A 6 57.60 6.04 -8.05
CA LEU A 6 56.35 5.40 -7.58
C LEU A 6 56.32 5.19 -6.07
N ASN A 7 55.58 6.05 -5.36
CA ASN A 7 54.60 5.59 -4.38
C ASN A 7 53.56 6.68 -4.15
N GLY A 8 52.53 6.68 -4.99
CA GLY A 8 51.27 7.32 -4.66
C GLY A 8 50.62 6.47 -3.57
N SER A 9 50.55 7.00 -2.36
CA SER A 9 49.58 6.56 -1.38
C SER A 9 48.28 7.30 -1.69
N ASP A 10 47.61 6.85 -2.75
CA ASP A 10 46.18 7.07 -2.92
C ASP A 10 45.53 6.32 -1.75
N GLU A 11 45.31 7.03 -0.64
CA GLU A 11 44.42 6.56 0.41
C GLU A 11 43.05 6.40 -0.25
N ASP A 12 42.69 5.15 -0.54
CA ASP A 12 41.36 4.74 -0.96
C ASP A 12 40.35 5.22 0.09
N GLU A 13 39.86 6.46 -0.06
CA GLU A 13 38.69 6.98 0.61
C GLU A 13 37.52 6.10 0.14
N LYS A 14 37.28 5.01 0.89
CA LYS A 14 36.15 4.12 0.64
C LYS A 14 34.90 5.00 0.62
N PRO A 15 34.13 5.01 -0.47
CA PRO A 15 32.95 5.85 -0.55
C PRO A 15 32.03 5.48 0.60
N ILE A 16 31.79 6.43 1.49
CA ILE A 16 30.89 6.28 2.63
C ILE A 16 29.51 5.94 2.04
N PRO A 17 28.91 4.76 2.33
CA PRO A 17 27.63 4.38 1.74
C PRO A 17 26.49 5.08 2.50
N THR A 18 26.45 6.41 2.46
CA THR A 18 25.47 7.22 3.21
C THR A 18 24.24 7.64 2.40
N ASP A 19 24.20 7.36 1.09
CA ASP A 19 23.08 7.74 0.22
C ASP A 19 22.20 6.59 -0.29
N LEU A 20 22.58 5.32 -0.08
CA LEU A 20 21.74 4.16 -0.46
C LEU A 20 20.51 3.95 0.45
N TYR A 21 20.43 4.67 1.58
CA TYR A 21 19.42 4.46 2.62
C TYR A 21 18.49 5.65 2.87
N LYS A 22 18.49 6.69 2.01
CA LYS A 22 17.52 7.81 2.10
C LYS A 22 16.18 7.47 1.42
N TYR A 23 15.59 6.31 1.72
CA TYR A 23 14.22 6.03 1.28
C TYR A 23 13.24 6.67 2.27
N LYS A 24 12.62 7.79 1.87
CA LYS A 24 11.51 8.38 2.63
C LYS A 24 10.31 7.47 2.49
N LEU A 25 10.00 6.67 3.52
CA LEU A 25 8.82 5.81 3.57
C LEU A 25 7.55 6.69 3.58
N PRO A 26 6.75 6.74 2.49
CA PRO A 26 5.47 7.43 2.54
C PRO A 26 4.51 6.57 3.36
N TRP A 27 3.97 7.15 4.42
CA TRP A 27 2.95 6.53 5.25
C TRP A 27 1.76 7.47 5.37
N SER A 28 0.58 6.88 5.52
CA SER A 28 -0.65 7.60 5.85
C SER A 28 -1.32 6.93 7.05
N LEU A 29 -1.85 7.75 7.95
CA LEU A 29 -2.63 7.30 9.09
C LEU A 29 -3.92 8.10 9.14
N ARG A 30 -5.03 7.41 9.33
CA ARG A 30 -6.35 7.99 9.51
C ARG A 30 -6.95 7.45 10.80
N LEU A 31 -7.45 8.36 11.61
CA LEU A 31 -8.19 8.07 12.84
C LEU A 31 -9.55 8.72 12.71
N ALA A 32 -10.61 7.95 12.95
CA ALA A 32 -11.98 8.44 12.93
C ALA A 32 -12.70 7.99 14.20
N TYR A 33 -13.39 8.91 14.84
CA TYR A 33 -14.14 8.67 16.07
C TYR A 33 -15.59 9.11 15.87
N ALA A 34 -16.54 8.26 16.27
CA ALA A 34 -17.96 8.51 16.11
C ALA A 34 -18.72 8.19 17.41
N LEU A 35 -19.53 9.15 17.85
CA LEU A 35 -20.49 9.01 18.95
C LEU A 35 -21.87 9.37 18.43
N ASN A 36 -22.83 8.48 18.63
CA ASN A 36 -24.24 8.76 18.36
C ASN A 36 -25.07 8.54 19.62
N TYR A 37 -25.86 9.54 19.96
CA TYR A 37 -26.84 9.52 21.04
C TYR A 37 -28.22 9.77 20.43
N ASN A 38 -29.16 8.87 20.67
CA ASN A 38 -30.51 8.93 20.13
C ASN A 38 -31.52 8.96 21.28
N ASN A 39 -32.41 9.95 21.25
CA ASN A 39 -33.47 10.13 22.24
C ASN A 39 -34.84 10.22 21.56
N SER A 40 -35.22 9.17 20.82
CA SER A 40 -36.51 9.17 20.11
C SER A 40 -37.73 8.88 21.00
N ARG A 41 -37.53 8.21 22.16
CA ARG A 41 -38.61 7.83 23.09
C ARG A 41 -38.18 7.82 24.58
N ARG A 42 -37.36 8.77 25.02
CA ARG A 42 -36.73 8.76 26.37
C ARG A 42 -35.77 7.58 26.58
N GLN A 43 -35.11 7.14 25.52
CA GLN A 43 -34.07 6.11 25.59
C GLN A 43 -32.80 6.75 26.16
N ASN A 44 -32.38 6.34 27.36
CA ASN A 44 -31.16 6.86 28.01
C ASN A 44 -29.92 6.04 27.58
N GLU A 45 -29.81 5.71 26.29
CA GLU A 45 -28.79 4.78 25.78
C GLU A 45 -27.94 5.41 24.68
N ILE A 46 -26.62 5.30 24.82
CA ILE A 46 -25.67 5.63 23.76
C ILE A 46 -25.89 4.65 22.60
N SER A 47 -26.21 5.19 21.43
CA SER A 47 -26.67 4.41 20.28
C SER A 47 -25.49 3.76 19.55
N SER A 48 -24.40 4.50 19.37
CA SER A 48 -23.13 3.96 18.88
C SER A 48 -21.94 4.76 19.42
N HIS A 49 -20.84 4.07 19.65
CA HIS A 49 -19.59 4.66 20.13
C HIS A 49 -18.45 3.85 19.51
N SER A 50 -17.77 4.39 18.50
CA SER A 50 -16.75 3.66 17.75
C SER A 50 -15.50 4.51 17.46
N LEU A 51 -14.35 3.84 17.49
CA LEU A 51 -13.08 4.35 17.02
C LEU A 51 -12.64 3.50 15.84
N MET A 52 -12.26 4.11 14.74
CA MET A 52 -11.75 3.43 13.56
C MET A 52 -10.35 3.98 13.27
N PHE A 53 -9.46 3.10 12.84
CA PHE A 53 -8.14 3.47 12.37
C PHE A 53 -7.83 2.78 11.05
N SER A 54 -7.12 3.47 10.18
CA SER A 54 -6.52 2.88 9.00
C SER A 54 -5.17 3.49 8.72
N GLY A 55 -4.26 2.70 8.19
CA GLY A 55 -2.96 3.17 7.75
C GLY A 55 -2.48 2.41 6.54
N ASP A 56 -1.73 3.11 5.69
CA ASP A 56 -1.10 2.55 4.51
C ASP A 56 0.37 3.00 4.53
N ILE A 57 1.31 2.07 4.35
CA ILE A 57 2.76 2.30 4.35
C ILE A 57 3.41 1.59 3.17
N ASP A 58 4.23 2.32 2.42
CA ASP A 58 5.05 1.71 1.37
C ASP A 58 6.43 1.37 1.93
N LEU A 59 6.61 0.12 2.37
CA LEU A 59 7.82 -0.36 3.04
C LEU A 59 9.09 -0.23 2.18
N SER A 60 8.95 -0.37 0.86
CA SER A 60 10.01 -0.17 -0.11
C SER A 60 9.40 0.17 -1.47
N PRO A 61 10.19 0.56 -2.49
CA PRO A 61 9.67 0.65 -3.84
C PRO A 61 8.97 -0.66 -4.20
N ARG A 62 7.70 -0.56 -4.62
CA ARG A 62 6.85 -1.69 -5.03
C ARG A 62 6.37 -2.64 -3.93
N TRP A 63 6.53 -2.29 -2.66
CA TRP A 63 5.89 -2.99 -1.53
C TRP A 63 4.97 -2.03 -0.79
N SER A 64 3.69 -2.37 -0.68
CA SER A 64 2.71 -1.59 0.06
C SER A 64 1.97 -2.47 1.06
N VAL A 65 1.76 -1.95 2.27
CA VAL A 65 1.04 -2.62 3.34
C VAL A 65 -0.04 -1.69 3.86
N GLY A 66 -1.26 -2.20 3.95
CA GLY A 66 -2.41 -1.51 4.50
C GLY A 66 -2.98 -2.26 5.70
N VAL A 67 -3.37 -1.52 6.72
CA VAL A 67 -4.14 -2.03 7.85
C VAL A 67 -5.35 -1.14 8.09
N SER A 68 -6.48 -1.75 8.39
CA SER A 68 -7.65 -1.03 8.88
C SER A 68 -8.36 -1.86 9.94
N SER A 69 -8.78 -1.22 11.01
CA SER A 69 -9.54 -1.86 12.08
C SER A 69 -10.32 -0.79 12.86
N GLY A 70 -11.06 -1.22 13.86
CA GLY A 70 -11.75 -0.33 14.77
C GLY A 70 -12.19 -1.05 16.02
N TYR A 71 -12.76 -0.28 16.94
CA TYR A 71 -13.28 -0.74 18.20
C TYR A 71 -14.64 -0.11 18.44
N ASP A 72 -15.64 -0.93 18.69
CA ASP A 72 -16.98 -0.51 19.10
C ASP A 72 -17.05 -0.60 20.64
N PHE A 73 -17.06 0.55 21.30
CA PHE A 73 -17.10 0.64 22.76
C PHE A 73 -18.46 0.25 23.33
N LYS A 74 -19.53 0.35 22.54
CA LYS A 74 -20.86 -0.08 22.98
C LYS A 74 -20.93 -1.61 23.03
N ASN A 75 -20.51 -2.26 21.95
CA ASN A 75 -20.48 -3.71 21.84
C ASN A 75 -19.21 -4.35 22.45
N LYS A 76 -18.29 -3.52 22.96
CA LYS A 76 -17.01 -3.91 23.59
C LYS A 76 -16.17 -4.85 22.71
N GLY A 77 -16.13 -4.58 21.42
CA GLY A 77 -15.55 -5.50 20.44
C GLY A 77 -14.68 -4.81 19.40
N VAL A 78 -13.66 -5.53 18.92
CA VAL A 78 -12.91 -5.13 17.72
C VAL A 78 -13.83 -5.29 16.51
N THR A 79 -13.91 -4.26 15.67
CA THR A 79 -14.69 -4.28 14.44
C THR A 79 -13.90 -4.91 13.30
N TYR A 80 -14.43 -4.83 12.09
CA TYR A 80 -13.81 -5.38 10.89
C TYR A 80 -12.34 -4.97 10.77
N THR A 81 -11.46 -5.96 10.93
CA THR A 81 -10.01 -5.79 10.80
C THR A 81 -9.58 -6.37 9.45
N GLN A 82 -8.86 -5.60 8.67
CA GLN A 82 -8.32 -6.01 7.37
C GLN A 82 -6.85 -5.65 7.28
N LEU A 83 -6.07 -6.62 6.82
CA LEU A 83 -4.67 -6.49 6.48
C LEU A 83 -4.55 -6.66 4.97
N ARG A 84 -3.81 -5.77 4.32
CA ARG A 84 -3.55 -5.79 2.88
C ARG A 84 -2.05 -5.74 2.67
N PHE A 85 -1.55 -6.61 1.81
CA PHE A 85 -0.16 -6.64 1.41
C PHE A 85 -0.13 -6.68 -0.11
N GLU A 86 0.62 -5.76 -0.70
CA GLU A 86 0.76 -5.65 -2.13
C GLU A 86 2.23 -5.61 -2.51
N ARG A 87 2.58 -6.39 -3.53
CA ARG A 87 3.91 -6.43 -4.10
C ARG A 87 3.82 -6.35 -5.62
N ASP A 88 4.40 -5.30 -6.18
CA ASP A 88 4.58 -5.12 -7.61
C ASP A 88 5.96 -5.67 -8.05
N LEU A 89 5.97 -6.66 -8.92
CA LEU A 89 7.17 -7.27 -9.52
C LEU A 89 7.35 -6.82 -10.97
N GLU A 90 6.73 -5.70 -11.37
CA GLU A 90 6.74 -5.09 -12.70
C GLU A 90 5.98 -5.86 -13.76
N SER A 91 6.32 -7.13 -13.99
CA SER A 91 5.56 -8.01 -14.88
C SER A 91 4.46 -8.78 -14.14
N TRP A 92 4.50 -8.81 -12.81
CA TRP A 92 3.54 -9.54 -11.98
C TRP A 92 3.09 -8.66 -10.81
N ARG A 93 1.83 -8.74 -10.42
CA ARG A 93 1.29 -8.10 -9.22
C ARG A 93 0.78 -9.18 -8.28
N MET A 94 1.20 -9.10 -7.03
CA MET A 94 0.73 -9.96 -5.96
C MET A 94 -0.08 -9.12 -4.96
N ASN A 95 -1.25 -9.61 -4.57
CA ASN A 95 -2.07 -8.99 -3.54
C ASN A 95 -2.53 -10.06 -2.55
N PHE A 96 -2.36 -9.78 -1.27
CA PHE A 96 -2.89 -10.58 -0.18
C PHE A 96 -3.76 -9.72 0.72
N SER A 97 -5.03 -10.08 0.87
CA SER A 97 -5.97 -9.42 1.78
C SER A 97 -6.47 -10.42 2.82
N TRP A 98 -6.35 -10.09 4.09
CA TRP A 98 -6.70 -10.97 5.20
C TRP A 98 -7.60 -10.26 6.22
N ILE A 99 -8.70 -10.92 6.57
CA ILE A 99 -9.67 -10.48 7.58
C ILE A 99 -9.64 -11.51 8.72
N PRO A 100 -8.85 -11.27 9.78
CA PRO A 100 -8.70 -12.24 10.87
C PRO A 100 -9.91 -12.30 11.80
N PHE A 101 -10.52 -11.15 12.08
CA PHE A 101 -11.53 -11.00 13.14
C PHE A 101 -12.86 -10.56 12.52
N SER A 102 -13.73 -11.53 12.23
CA SER A 102 -15.10 -11.31 11.79
C SER A 102 -15.87 -12.63 11.83
N ASN A 103 -17.20 -12.57 11.85
CA ASN A 103 -18.08 -13.72 11.61
C ASN A 103 -17.79 -14.36 10.24
N ARG A 104 -17.13 -13.62 9.33
CA ARG A 104 -16.69 -14.03 8.00
C ARG A 104 -15.18 -13.86 7.83
N SER A 105 -14.40 -14.36 8.79
CA SER A 105 -12.94 -14.40 8.65
C SER A 105 -12.56 -15.08 7.34
N SER A 106 -11.69 -14.44 6.57
CA SER A 106 -11.36 -14.84 5.20
C SER A 106 -10.03 -14.27 4.78
N TRP A 107 -9.42 -14.91 3.79
CA TRP A 107 -8.22 -14.41 3.14
C TRP A 107 -8.38 -14.57 1.63
N ASN A 108 -7.76 -13.67 0.89
CA ASN A 108 -7.68 -13.72 -0.55
C ASN A 108 -6.24 -13.47 -0.96
N PHE A 109 -5.72 -14.34 -1.80
CA PHE A 109 -4.42 -14.19 -2.43
C PHE A 109 -4.60 -14.18 -3.94
N PHE A 110 -4.00 -13.21 -4.59
CA PHE A 110 -4.07 -13.02 -6.02
C PHE A 110 -2.67 -12.77 -6.58
N ILE A 111 -2.36 -13.46 -7.68
CA ILE A 111 -1.21 -13.18 -8.53
C ILE A 111 -1.72 -12.96 -9.95
N GLY A 112 -1.36 -11.85 -10.57
CA GLY A 112 -1.71 -11.56 -11.96
C GLY A 112 -0.53 -10.97 -12.73
N ILE A 113 -0.48 -11.22 -14.03
CA ILE A 113 0.52 -10.63 -14.94
C ILE A 113 0.09 -9.18 -15.22
N ARG A 114 1.03 -8.23 -15.11
CA ARG A 114 0.81 -6.83 -15.51
C ARG A 114 0.82 -6.79 -17.04
N SER A 115 -0.21 -6.22 -17.65
CA SER A 115 -0.50 -6.26 -19.10
C SER A 115 0.57 -5.64 -20.03
N SER A 116 1.78 -5.29 -19.56
CA SER A 116 2.82 -4.65 -20.36
C SER A 116 3.40 -5.55 -21.47
N ILE A 117 3.24 -6.87 -21.38
CA ILE A 117 3.58 -7.80 -22.47
C ILE A 117 2.58 -7.73 -23.64
N LEU A 118 1.36 -7.22 -23.41
CA LEU A 118 0.29 -7.17 -24.43
C LEU A 118 -0.07 -5.75 -24.89
N SER A 119 0.47 -4.69 -24.27
CA SER A 119 0.15 -3.31 -24.64
C SER A 119 0.87 -2.81 -25.90
N ASP A 120 2.03 -3.38 -26.24
CA ASP A 120 2.78 -3.01 -27.45
C ASP A 120 2.16 -3.57 -28.76
N LEU A 121 1.17 -4.46 -28.62
CA LEU A 121 0.46 -5.10 -29.74
C LEU A 121 -1.00 -4.64 -29.89
N LYS A 122 -1.45 -3.59 -29.19
CA LYS A 122 -2.79 -3.04 -29.44
C LYS A 122 -2.74 -2.05 -30.61
N TYR A 123 -2.70 -2.59 -31.82
CA TYR A 123 -2.98 -1.85 -33.05
C TYR A 123 -4.50 -1.62 -33.17
N ASP A 124 -4.97 -0.44 -32.77
CA ASP A 124 -6.38 -0.04 -32.90
C ASP A 124 -6.59 0.71 -34.23
N LYS A 125 -6.91 -0.02 -35.31
CA LYS A 125 -7.26 0.58 -36.61
C LYS A 125 -8.78 0.77 -36.70
N GLN A 126 -9.27 1.91 -36.25
CA GLN A 126 -10.63 2.31 -36.56
C GLN A 126 -10.72 2.73 -38.03
N ARG A 127 -11.43 1.91 -38.84
CA ARG A 127 -11.81 2.29 -40.20
C ARG A 127 -12.91 3.35 -40.10
N GLN A 128 -12.52 4.62 -40.21
CA GLN A 128 -13.46 5.72 -40.39
C GLN A 128 -14.30 5.42 -41.64
N ARG A 129 -15.62 5.53 -41.53
CA ARG A 129 -16.54 5.31 -42.66
C ARG A 129 -16.35 6.43 -43.68
N ASP A 130 -16.35 6.08 -44.97
CA ASP A 130 -16.22 7.05 -46.05
C ASP A 130 -17.29 8.13 -45.93
N ARG A 131 -16.83 9.38 -45.93
CA ARG A 131 -17.69 10.56 -45.92
C ARG A 131 -18.19 10.73 -47.37
N GLN A 132 -19.43 10.34 -47.62
CA GLN A 132 -20.07 10.57 -48.92
C GLN A 132 -20.23 12.09 -49.14
N LEU A 133 -19.73 12.56 -50.28
CA LEU A 133 -19.90 13.92 -50.81
C LEU A 133 -21.24 14.06 -51.51
#